data_AF-A0A955T2B8-F1
#
_entry.id   AF-A0A955T2B8-F1
#
_cell.length_a   1.000
_cell.length_b   1.000
_cell.length_c   1.000
_cell.angle_alpha   90.00
_cell.angle_beta   90.00
_cell.angle_gamma   90.00
#
_symmetry.space_group_name_H-M   'P 1'
#
loop_
_entity.id
_entity.type
_entity.pdbx_description
1 polymer ?
#
loop_
_entity_poly.entity_id
_entity_poly.type
_entity_poly.pdbx_seq_one_letter_code
_entity_poly.pdbx_strand_id
1 'polypeptide(L)' 'DQPVVWRGPMIHGAIRQFLADVDWGELDYLLVDLPPGTGDAQLSLSQTIPLTGAVVVTTPQGVSLADAKKAK' A
#
# COMPACT_ATOMS: atom_id res chain seq x y z
N ASP A 1 -3.69 -24.59 -3.46
CA ASP A 1 -2.89 -23.39 -3.14
C ASP A 1 -3.37 -22.75 -1.86
N GLN A 2 -2.57 -22.83 -0.80
CA GLN A 2 -2.90 -22.14 0.46
C GLN A 2 -2.42 -20.69 0.39
N PRO A 3 -3.25 -19.70 0.77
CA PRO A 3 -2.82 -18.32 0.84
C PRO A 3 -1.66 -18.19 1.85
N VAL A 4 -0.53 -17.65 1.41
CA VAL A 4 0.55 -17.29 2.31
C VAL A 4 0.12 -16.04 3.07
N VAL A 5 0.15 -16.08 4.41
CA VAL A 5 -0.11 -14.90 5.24
C VAL A 5 1.17 -14.07 5.29
N TRP A 6 1.10 -12.87 4.72
CA TRP A 6 2.20 -11.91 4.74
C TRP A 6 2.19 -11.18 6.08
N ARG A 7 3.31 -11.22 6.82
CA ARG A 7 3.50 -10.50 8.10
C ARG A 7 4.41 -9.29 7.90
N GLY A 8 4.33 -8.30 8.81
CA GLY A 8 4.99 -6.99 8.70
C GLY A 8 6.41 -7.00 8.10
N PRO A 9 7.36 -7.80 8.62
CA PRO A 9 8.72 -7.86 8.07
C PRO A 9 8.81 -8.37 6.62
N MET A 10 7.96 -9.32 6.23
CA MET A 10 7.91 -9.83 4.85
C MET A 10 7.33 -8.79 3.89
N ILE A 11 6.33 -8.02 4.34
CA ILE A 11 5.73 -6.94 3.56
C ILE A 11 6.75 -5.83 3.29
N HIS A 12 7.48 -5.40 4.33
CA HIS A 12 8.53 -4.38 4.16
C HIS A 12 9.62 -4.83 3.18
N GLY A 13 10.07 -6.09 3.30
CA GLY A 13 11.04 -6.67 2.38
C GLY A 13 10.56 -6.67 0.93
N ALA A 14 9.32 -7.09 0.68
CA ALA A 14 8.78 -7.12 -0.68
C ALA A 14 8.50 -5.73 -1.26
N ILE A 15 8.07 -4.76 -0.46
CA ILE A 15 7.95 -3.37 -0.92
C ILE A 15 9.31 -2.86 -1.39
N ARG A 16 10.36 -3.07 -0.59
CA ARG A 16 11.71 -2.67 -0.98
C ARG A 16 12.19 -3.38 -2.25
N GLN A 17 11.95 -4.69 -2.35
CA GLN A 17 12.32 -5.48 -3.53
C GLN A 17 11.56 -5.00 -4.78
N PHE A 18 10.26 -4.72 -4.69
CA PHE A 18 9.50 -4.20 -5.82
C PHE A 18 9.97 -2.82 -6.28
N LEU A 19 10.44 -1.98 -5.35
CA LEU A 19 10.89 -0.64 -5.69
C LEU A 19 12.34 -0.59 -6.19
N ALA A 20 13.21 -1.48 -5.71
CA ALA A 20 14.64 -1.46 -6.00
C ALA A 20 15.08 -2.49 -7.05
N ASP A 21 14.44 -3.66 -7.09
CA ASP A 21 14.92 -4.82 -7.85
C ASP A 21 14.08 -5.09 -9.11
N VAL A 22 13.03 -4.29 -9.35
CA VAL A 22 12.25 -4.32 -10.59
C VAL A 22 12.70 -3.19 -11.51
N ASP A 23 12.96 -3.53 -12.76
CA ASP A 23 13.28 -2.56 -13.81
C ASP A 23 12.00 -1.89 -14.33
N TRP A 24 11.63 -0.78 -13.70
CA TRP A 24 10.47 0.03 -14.07
C TRP A 24 10.74 0.95 -15.28
N GLY A 25 12.01 1.17 -15.64
CA GLY A 25 12.40 2.17 -16.63
C GLY A 25 12.03 3.60 -16.22
N GLU A 26 11.77 4.45 -17.21
CA GLU A 26 11.27 5.81 -16.99
C GLU A 26 9.75 5.79 -16.85
N LEU A 27 9.24 6.29 -15.73
CA LEU A 27 7.80 6.39 -15.46
C LEU A 27 7.43 7.82 -15.06
N ASP A 28 6.32 8.31 -15.59
CA ASP A 28 5.68 9.52 -15.08
C ASP A 28 4.97 9.26 -13.74
N TYR A 29 4.38 8.06 -13.60
CA TYR A 29 3.60 7.66 -12.43
C TYR A 29 3.78 6.17 -12.11
N LEU A 30 3.87 5.86 -10.81
CA LEU A 30 3.81 4.51 -10.28
C LEU A 30 2.58 4.40 -9.36
N LEU A 31 1.59 3.59 -9.75
CA LEU A 31 0.43 3.31 -8.93
C LEU A 31 0.70 2.05 -8.11
N VAL A 32 0.50 2.14 -6.79
CA VAL A 32 0.66 1.01 -5.88
C VAL A 32 -0.71 0.65 -5.32
N ASP A 33 -1.16 -0.57 -5.64
CA ASP A 33 -2.35 -1.14 -5.00
C ASP A 33 -1.97 -1.67 -3.61
N LEU A 34 -2.70 -1.21 -2.60
CA LEU A 34 -2.42 -1.52 -1.21
C LEU A 34 -3.49 -2.46 -0.68
N PRO A 35 -3.14 -3.43 0.17
CA PRO A 35 -4.16 -4.23 0.86
C PRO A 35 -5.09 -3.32 1.67
N PRO A 36 -6.36 -3.71 1.87
CA PRO A 36 -7.35 -2.87 2.54
C PRO A 36 -6.99 -2.60 4.00
N GLY A 37 -7.42 -1.44 4.52
CA GLY A 37 -7.18 -1.00 5.90
C GLY A 37 -5.88 -0.20 6.08
N THR A 38 -5.58 0.24 7.30
CA THR A 38 -4.41 1.08 7.63
C THR A 38 -3.22 0.28 8.14
N GLY A 39 -3.00 -0.91 7.57
CA GLY A 39 -2.03 -1.88 8.08
C GLY A 39 -0.57 -1.54 7.78
N ASP A 40 0.33 -2.40 8.27
CA ASP A 40 1.79 -2.25 8.18
C ASP A 40 2.32 -1.98 6.76
N ALA A 41 1.62 -2.44 5.71
CA ALA A 41 2.01 -2.24 4.32
C ALA A 41 2.02 -0.76 3.92
N GLN A 42 0.96 -0.02 4.28
CA GLN A 42 0.82 1.39 3.94
C GLN A 42 1.84 2.24 4.69
N LEU A 43 2.01 1.93 5.98
CA LEU A 43 3.02 2.59 6.82
C LEU A 43 4.44 2.32 6.29
N SER A 44 4.76 1.05 5.98
CA SER A 44 6.05 0.66 5.42
C SER A 44 6.33 1.39 4.11
N LEU A 45 5.35 1.46 3.20
CA LEU A 45 5.50 2.18 1.93
C LEU A 45 5.79 3.67 2.17
N SER A 46 5.00 4.32 3.03
CA SER A 46 5.16 5.75 3.35
C SER A 46 6.50 6.09 4.01
N GLN A 47 7.12 5.12 4.70
CA GLN A 47 8.44 5.26 5.32
C GLN A 47 9.59 4.92 4.37
N THR A 48 9.33 4.12 3.32
CA THR A 48 10.38 3.64 2.40
C THR A 48 10.58 4.62 1.25
N ILE A 49 9.52 5.27 0.78
CA ILE A 49 9.58 6.23 -0.33
C ILE A 49 8.82 7.52 -0.02
N PRO A 50 9.27 8.67 -0.56
CA PRO A 50 8.48 9.89 -0.52
C PRO A 50 7.25 9.72 -1.43
N LEU A 51 6.08 9.56 -0.81
CA LEU A 51 4.81 9.46 -1.53
C LEU A 51 4.34 10.84 -2.00
N THR A 52 3.97 10.95 -3.27
CA THR A 52 3.37 12.18 -3.82
C THR A 52 1.94 12.41 -3.31
N GLY A 53 1.21 11.32 -3.07
CA GLY A 53 -0.17 11.38 -2.60
C GLY A 53 -0.80 9.99 -2.48
N ALA A 54 -2.06 9.94 -2.05
CA ALA A 54 -2.84 8.72 -1.91
C ALA A 54 -4.28 8.94 -2.40
N VAL A 55 -4.90 7.87 -2.93
CA VAL A 55 -6.31 7.84 -3.30
C VAL A 55 -7.03 6.84 -2.42
N VAL A 56 -8.03 7.30 -1.67
CA VAL A 56 -8.84 6.44 -0.80
C VAL A 56 -10.10 6.00 -1.56
N VAL A 57 -10.23 4.69 -1.77
CA VAL A 57 -11.40 4.08 -2.40
C VAL A 57 -12.35 3.58 -1.30
N THR A 58 -13.63 3.96 -1.39
CA THR A 58 -14.65 3.55 -0.41
C THR A 58 -16.00 3.35 -1.07
N THR A 59 -16.95 2.80 -0.31
CA THR A 59 -18.33 2.58 -0.72
C THR A 59 -19.28 3.44 0.12
N PRO A 60 -20.55 3.68 -0.30
CA PRO A 60 -21.42 4.66 0.36
C PRO A 60 -21.90 4.28 1.78
N GLN A 61 -21.66 3.05 2.24
CA GLN A 61 -22.10 2.57 3.55
C GLN A 61 -21.36 3.31 4.67
N GLY A 62 -22.07 3.65 5.75
CA GLY A 62 -21.52 4.42 6.86
C GLY A 62 -20.26 3.82 7.49
N VAL A 63 -20.17 2.49 7.55
CA VAL A 63 -18.98 1.78 8.05
C VAL A 63 -17.76 2.00 7.14
N SER A 64 -17.92 1.83 5.83
CA SER A 64 -16.84 2.07 4.85
C SER A 64 -16.40 3.53 4.83
N LEU A 65 -17.32 4.47 4.99
CA LEU A 65 -17.02 5.90 5.09
C LEU A 65 -16.27 6.24 6.39
N ALA A 66 -16.61 5.58 7.51
CA ALA A 66 -15.92 5.78 8.78
C ALA A 66 -14.47 5.28 8.69
N ASP A 67 -14.22 4.15 8.03
CA ASP A 67 -12.86 3.62 7.86
C ASP A 67 -12.05 4.43 6.85
N ALA A 68 -12.66 4.88 5.76
CA ALA A 68 -12.02 5.77 4.79
C ALA A 68 -11.57 7.10 5.43
N LYS A 69 -12.33 7.63 6.38
CA LYS A 69 -11.95 8.85 7.13
C LYS A 69 -10.75 8.65 8.04
N LYS A 70 -10.54 7.44 8.59
CA LYS A 70 -9.36 7.14 9.43
C LYS A 70 -8.07 6.98 8.61
N ALA A 71 -8.20 6.69 7.32
CA ALA A 71 -7.07 6.57 6.40
C ALA A 71 -6.50 7.94 5.93
N LYS A 72 -7.18 9.04 6.27
CA LYS A 72 -6.68 10.42 6.07
C LYS A 72 -5.78 10.82 7.23
#